data_AF-A0A662KAF7-F1
#
_entry.id   AF-A0A662KAF7-F1
#
_cell.length_a   1.000
_cell.length_b   1.000
_cell.length_c   1.000
_cell.angle_alpha   90.00
_cell.angle_beta   90.00
_cell.angle_gamma   90.00
#
_symmetry.space_group_name_H-M   'P 1'
#
loop_
_entity.id
_entity.type
_entity.pdbx_description
1 polymer ?
#
loop_
_entity_poly.entity_id
_entity_poly.type
_entity_poly.pdbx_seq_one_letter_code
_entity_poly.pdbx_strand_id
1 'polypeptide(L)' 'MPVFCVILVEPRYSGNIGLVARCMKNFGIKDLYLVKPCAIDDDARRRAV' A
#
# COMPACT_ATOMS: atom_id res chain seq x y z
N MET A 1 -1.26 -3.64 -22.30
CA MET A 1 -0.73 -2.74 -21.25
C MET A 1 0.03 -3.57 -20.24
N PRO A 2 1.20 -3.13 -19.75
CA PRO A 2 1.91 -3.84 -18.69
C PRO A 2 1.08 -3.85 -17.40
N VAL A 3 1.13 -4.97 -16.68
CA VAL A 3 0.54 -5.11 -15.35
C VAL A 3 1.65 -4.87 -14.34
N PHE A 4 1.47 -3.91 -13.45
CA PHE A 4 2.45 -3.57 -12.41
C PHE A 4 1.99 -4.10 -11.05
N CYS A 5 2.94 -4.63 -10.30
CA CYS A 5 2.76 -5.14 -8.95
C CYS A 5 3.71 -4.40 -8.00
N VAL A 6 3.18 -3.92 -6.88
CA VAL A 6 3.94 -3.26 -5.81
C VAL A 6 4.06 -4.21 -4.63
N ILE A 7 5.30 -4.42 -4.15
CA ILE A 7 5.58 -5.29 -3.01
C ILE A 7 6.27 -4.46 -1.93
N LEU A 8 5.63 -4.31 -0.76
CA LEU A 8 6.24 -3.69 0.41
C LEU A 8 6.79 -4.76 1.33
N VAL A 9 8.10 -4.76 1.55
CA VAL A 9 8.80 -5.70 2.43
C VAL A 9 9.09 -5.04 3.76
N GLU A 10 8.62 -5.66 4.85
CA GLU A 10 8.77 -5.20 6.23
C GLU A 10 8.43 -3.70 6.44
N PRO A 11 7.28 -3.18 5.92
CA PRO A 11 6.90 -1.79 6.13
C PRO A 11 6.69 -1.49 7.62
N ARG A 12 7.38 -0.44 8.10
CA ARG A 12 7.43 -0.08 9.52
C ARG A 12 6.20 0.67 10.04
N TYR A 13 5.57 1.48 9.20
CA TYR A 13 4.47 2.37 9.59
C TYR A 13 3.22 2.07 8.77
N SER A 14 2.10 1.76 9.43
CA SER A 14 0.84 1.40 8.78
C SER A 14 0.35 2.50 7.84
N GLY A 15 0.48 3.76 8.26
CA GLY A 15 0.11 4.91 7.44
C GLY A 15 0.82 5.00 6.09
N ASN A 16 2.07 4.53 6.00
CA ASN A 16 2.80 4.51 4.74
C ASN A 16 2.20 3.50 3.75
N ILE A 17 1.66 2.38 4.24
CA ILE A 17 0.93 1.41 3.41
C ILE A 17 -0.28 2.10 2.77
N GLY A 18 -1.02 2.89 3.56
CA GLY A 18 -2.14 3.69 3.04
C GLY A 18 -1.73 4.70 1.98
N LEU A 19 -0.66 5.47 2.23
CA LEU A 19 -0.14 6.44 1.26
C LEU A 19 0.31 5.79 -0.06
N VAL A 20 0.96 4.63 0.01
CA VAL A 20 1.33 3.84 -1.18
C VAL A 20 0.07 3.37 -1.92
N ALA A 21 -0.91 2.82 -1.22
CA ALA A 21 -2.17 2.38 -1.84
C ALA A 21 -2.91 3.54 -2.55
N ARG A 22 -2.92 4.74 -1.94
CA ARG A 22 -3.48 5.95 -2.58
C ARG A 22 -2.70 6.36 -3.83
N CYS A 23 -1.37 6.31 -3.77
CA CYS A 23 -0.52 6.56 -4.93
C CYS A 23 -0.82 5.56 -6.06
N MET A 24 -0.88 4.27 -5.75
CA MET A 24 -1.23 3.21 -6.70
C MET A 24 -2.58 3.47 -7.39
N LYS A 25 -3.60 3.86 -6.62
CA LYS A 25 -4.93 4.23 -7.15
C LYS A 25 -4.85 5.37 -8.16
N ASN A 26 -4.04 6.41 -7.90
CA ASN A 26 -3.86 7.54 -8.82
C ASN A 26 -3.24 7.13 -10.16
N PHE A 27 -2.45 6.06 -10.19
CA PHE A 27 -1.79 5.56 -11.41
C PHE A 27 -2.44 4.29 -11.99
N GLY A 28 -3.60 3.88 -11.47
CA GLY A 28 -4.32 2.69 -11.96
C GLY A 28 -3.63 1.35 -11.64
N ILE A 29 -2.71 1.32 -10.68
CA ILE A 29 -2.04 0.11 -10.20
C ILE A 29 -2.92 -0.54 -9.13
N LYS A 30 -3.16 -1.85 -9.24
CA LYS A 30 -4.12 -2.57 -8.38
C LYS A 30 -3.48 -3.61 -7.46
N ASP A 31 -2.32 -4.12 -7.82
CA ASP A 31 -1.71 -5.26 -7.14
C ASP A 31 -0.71 -4.79 -6.07
N LEU A 32 -1.12 -4.83 -4.80
CA LEU A 32 -0.28 -4.53 -3.62
C LEU A 32 -0.09 -5.80 -2.79
N TYR A 33 1.16 -6.20 -2.59
CA TYR A 33 1.53 -7.30 -1.69
C TYR A 33 2.36 -6.77 -0.53
N LEU A 34 2.16 -7.38 0.65
CA LEU A 34 2.86 -7.02 1.88
C LEU A 34 3.59 -8.25 2.41
N VAL A 35 4.90 -8.13 2.59
CA VAL A 35 5.73 -9.20 3.17
C VAL A 35 6.12 -8.79 4.59
N LYS A 36 5.70 -9.57 5.59
CA LYS A 36 5.90 -9.27 7.03
C LYS A 36 5.55 -7.82 7.40
N PRO A 37 4.33 -7.33 7.09
CA PRO A 37 3.97 -5.96 7.40
C PRO A 37 3.85 -5.72 8.91
N CYS A 38 4.00 -4.46 9.31
CA CYS A 38 3.40 -3.99 10.55
C CYS A 38 1.87 -4.22 10.56
N ALA A 39 1.24 -4.07 11.72
CA ALA A 39 -0.21 -4.17 11.82
C ALA A 39 -0.90 -3.15 10.90
N ILE A 40 -1.87 -3.61 10.12
CA ILE A 40 -2.72 -2.73 9.32
C ILE A 40 -3.84 -2.24 10.24
N ASP A 41 -3.88 -0.93 10.48
CA ASP A 41 -4.82 -0.28 11.38
C ASP A 41 -5.59 0.85 10.69
N ASP A 42 -6.32 1.62 11.48
CA ASP A 42 -7.10 2.75 11.00
C ASP A 42 -6.26 3.84 10.33
N ASP A 43 -4.99 4.03 10.70
CA ASP A 43 -4.13 5.06 10.06
C ASP A 43 -3.83 4.67 8.61
N ALA A 44 -3.57 3.38 8.35
CA ALA A 44 -3.45 2.88 6.98
C ALA A 44 -4.73 3.12 6.17
N ARG A 45 -5.90 2.84 6.75
CA ARG A 45 -7.20 3.03 6.07
C ARG A 45 -7.50 4.50 5.81
N ARG A 46 -7.28 5.38 6.79
CA ARG A 46 -7.50 6.83 6.68
C ARG A 46 -6.56 7.49 5.67
N ARG A 47 -5.35 6.96 5.47
CA ARG A 47 -4.40 7.51 4.49
C ARG A 47 -4.55 6.95 3.07
N ALA A 48 -5.36 5.91 2.89
CA ALA A 48 -5.60 5.27 1.61
C ALA A 48 -6.70 5.93 0.75
N VAL A 49 -7.46 6.89 1.31
CA VAL A 49 -8.56 7.57 0.62
C VAL A 49 -8.11 8.64 -0.36
#